data_AF-A0A2N6NKB3-F1
#
_entry.id   AF-A0A2N6NKB3-F1
#
_cell.length_a   1.000
_cell.length_b   1.000
_cell.length_c   1.000
_cell.angle_alpha   90.00
_cell.angle_beta   90.00
_cell.angle_gamma   90.00
#
_symmetry.space_group_name_H-M   'P 1'
#
loop_
_entity.id
_entity.type
_entity.pdbx_description
1 polymer ?
#
loop_
_entity_poly.entity_id
_entity_poly.type
_entity_poly.pdbx_seq_one_letter_code
_entity_poly.pdbx_strand_id
1 'polypeptide(L)'
;MASLAGAKLTFPQLFRDDLRNGPFVFSLTDLHRSNIFVDENWNITYIIDLEFACSLTVEFLQTPYWLDGGFIDQVTSAEFAPIHTEFMEHIRREEKLQQCRYPDTEPLSSIMEQSWASGTFWVPLALRDPVSFTDIFYHRILKGHFEFPDEELDNGAYFRFCSRLYRRNLPSIIDRKLDDRKRYMERLTEAFADAAA
;
A
#
# COMPACT_ATOMS: atom_id res chain seq x y z
N MET A 1 -5.07 10.66 8.80
CA MET A 1 -6.37 10.59 9.55
C MET A 1 -7.57 10.60 8.62
N ALA A 2 -7.72 11.59 7.72
CA ALA A 2 -8.81 11.60 6.74
C ALA A 2 -8.74 10.39 5.78
N SER A 3 -7.53 10.06 5.28
CA SER A 3 -7.26 8.87 4.47
C SER A 3 -7.71 7.58 5.15
N LEU A 4 -7.38 7.40 6.44
CA LEU A 4 -7.77 6.23 7.21
C LEU A 4 -9.30 6.13 7.41
N ALA A 5 -9.98 7.26 7.63
CA ALA A 5 -11.44 7.29 7.71
C ALA A 5 -12.08 6.94 6.35
N GLY A 6 -11.54 7.46 5.24
CA GLY A 6 -11.96 7.09 3.89
C GLY A 6 -11.75 5.60 3.63
N ALA A 7 -10.57 5.07 3.93
CA ALA A 7 -10.23 3.66 3.76
C ALA A 7 -11.17 2.73 4.54
N LYS A 8 -11.54 3.09 5.77
CA LYS A 8 -12.53 2.32 6.55
C LYS A 8 -13.90 2.22 5.85
N LEU A 9 -14.27 3.23 5.07
CA LEU A 9 -15.52 3.23 4.31
C LEU A 9 -15.38 2.51 2.97
N THR A 10 -14.23 2.62 2.31
CA THR A 10 -14.05 2.12 0.94
C THR A 10 -13.53 0.68 0.89
N PHE A 11 -12.55 0.31 1.72
CA PHE A 11 -11.86 -0.99 1.61
C PHE A 11 -12.78 -2.21 1.69
N PRO A 12 -13.80 -2.28 2.57
CA PRO A 12 -14.70 -3.43 2.60
C PRO A 12 -15.37 -3.71 1.24
N GLN A 13 -15.61 -2.67 0.43
CA GLN A 13 -16.26 -2.76 -0.87
C GLN A 13 -15.31 -3.24 -1.98
N LEU A 14 -13.99 -3.19 -1.74
CA LEU A 14 -12.96 -3.55 -2.72
C LEU A 14 -12.53 -5.02 -2.61
N PHE A 15 -12.68 -5.63 -1.43
CA PHE A 15 -12.33 -7.03 -1.21
C PHE A 15 -13.45 -7.98 -1.63
N ARG A 16 -13.05 -9.19 -2.02
CA ARG A 16 -13.98 -10.26 -2.40
C ARG A 16 -14.80 -10.74 -1.21
N ASP A 17 -16.13 -10.73 -1.36
CA ASP A 17 -17.07 -11.14 -0.31
C ASP A 17 -16.85 -12.59 0.15
N ASP A 18 -16.53 -13.49 -0.78
CA ASP A 18 -16.32 -14.91 -0.53
C ASP A 18 -15.02 -15.20 0.25
N LEU A 19 -14.05 -14.28 0.21
CA LEU A 19 -12.74 -14.42 0.87
C LEU A 19 -12.64 -13.70 2.23
N ARG A 20 -13.66 -12.91 2.62
CA ARG A 20 -13.67 -12.12 3.86
C ARG A 20 -13.47 -12.93 5.14
N ASN A 21 -13.97 -14.17 5.15
CA ASN A 21 -13.88 -15.08 6.30
C ASN A 21 -12.85 -16.20 6.10
N GLY A 22 -11.95 -16.02 5.12
CA GLY A 22 -10.90 -16.97 4.79
C GLY A 22 -10.94 -17.42 3.32
N PRO A 23 -9.97 -18.24 2.88
CA PRO A 23 -8.97 -18.90 3.72
C PRO A 23 -7.96 -17.93 4.32
N PHE A 24 -7.53 -18.21 5.55
CA PHE A 24 -6.44 -17.50 6.21
C PHE A 24 -5.13 -18.25 6.02
N VAL A 25 -4.07 -17.51 5.72
CA VAL A 25 -2.75 -18.04 5.38
C VAL A 25 -1.70 -17.43 6.30
N PHE A 26 -0.76 -18.27 6.73
CA PHE A 26 0.41 -17.81 7.46
C PHE A 26 1.27 -16.93 6.54
N SER A 27 1.52 -15.70 6.96
CA SER A 27 2.23 -14.67 6.20
C SER A 27 3.31 -14.03 7.06
N LEU A 28 4.49 -13.86 6.49
CA LEU A 28 5.58 -13.06 7.06
C LEU A 28 5.44 -11.63 6.51
N THR A 29 4.90 -10.70 7.30
CA THR A 29 4.59 -9.35 6.80
C THR A 29 5.81 -8.48 6.60
N ASP A 30 6.91 -8.79 7.29
CA ASP A 30 8.18 -8.07 7.18
C ASP A 30 9.26 -8.91 6.45
N LEU A 31 8.83 -9.75 5.52
CA LEU A 31 9.78 -10.45 4.66
C LEU A 31 10.34 -9.47 3.62
N HIS A 32 11.65 -9.26 3.61
CA HIS A 32 12.38 -8.49 2.60
C HIS A 32 13.78 -9.08 2.39
N ARG A 33 14.51 -8.59 1.37
CA ARG A 33 15.83 -9.12 0.94
C ARG A 33 16.84 -9.32 2.08
N SER A 34 16.86 -8.45 3.08
CA SER A 34 17.81 -8.53 4.20
C SER A 34 17.47 -9.61 5.22
N ASN A 35 16.25 -10.14 5.18
CA ASN A 35 15.78 -11.23 6.05
C ASN A 35 15.95 -12.61 5.40
N ILE A 36 16.48 -12.68 4.17
CA ILE A 36 16.67 -13.91 3.41
C ILE A 36 18.16 -14.16 3.19
N PHE A 37 18.66 -15.29 3.69
CA PHE A 37 20.04 -15.74 3.49
C PHE A 37 20.10 -16.80 2.41
N VAL A 38 21.15 -16.76 1.59
CA VAL A 38 21.39 -17.70 0.50
C VAL A 38 22.79 -18.31 0.57
N ASP A 39 22.96 -19.51 0.02
CA ASP A 39 24.27 -20.13 -0.18
C ASP A 39 24.95 -19.66 -1.49
N GLU A 40 26.12 -20.23 -1.80
CA GLU A 40 26.90 -19.94 -3.01
C GLU A 40 26.15 -20.27 -4.32
N ASN A 41 25.11 -21.11 -4.26
CA ASN A 41 24.29 -21.51 -5.39
C ASN A 41 22.93 -20.79 -5.42
N TRP A 42 22.76 -19.73 -4.62
CA TRP A 42 21.51 -18.96 -4.48
C TRP A 42 20.33 -19.73 -3.89
N ASN A 43 20.55 -20.87 -3.21
CA ASN A 43 19.49 -21.53 -2.47
C ASN A 43 19.20 -20.78 -1.17
N ILE A 44 17.93 -20.59 -0.83
CA ILE A 44 17.53 -20.02 0.46
C ILE A 44 17.96 -20.98 1.58
N THR A 45 18.80 -20.50 2.48
CA THR A 45 19.32 -21.28 3.63
C THR A 45 18.60 -20.93 4.93
N TYR A 46 18.33 -19.65 5.14
CA TYR A 46 17.65 -19.17 6.34
C TYR A 46 16.72 -18.00 6.00
N ILE A 47 15.60 -17.95 6.71
CA ILE A 47 14.75 -16.76 6.83
C ILE A 47 14.80 -16.36 8.29
N ILE A 48 15.23 -15.13 8.57
CA ILE A 48 15.34 -14.58 9.91
C ILE A 48 14.22 -13.57 10.17
N ASP A 49 14.22 -13.01 11.38
CA ASP A 49 13.33 -11.92 11.78
C ASP A 49 11.83 -12.24 11.60
N LEU A 50 11.42 -13.34 12.23
CA LEU A 50 10.07 -13.91 12.09
C LEU A 50 9.05 -13.33 13.09
N GLU A 51 9.39 -12.25 13.80
CA GLU A 51 8.54 -11.69 14.85
C GLU A 51 7.25 -11.04 14.30
N PHE A 52 7.28 -10.63 13.03
CA PHE A 52 6.12 -10.10 12.29
C PHE A 52 5.42 -11.18 11.45
N ALA A 53 5.14 -12.32 12.07
CA ALA A 53 4.35 -13.38 11.47
C ALA A 53 2.86 -13.24 11.85
N CYS A 54 1.96 -13.39 10.88
CA CYS A 54 0.52 -13.27 11.11
C CYS A 54 -0.29 -14.18 10.20
N SER A 55 -1.52 -14.50 10.63
CA SER A 55 -2.52 -15.16 9.79
C SER A 55 -3.38 -14.09 9.13
N LEU A 56 -3.29 -13.96 7.80
CA LEU A 56 -4.02 -12.97 7.01
C LEU A 56 -4.96 -13.66 6.03
N THR A 57 -5.99 -12.96 5.55
CA THR A 57 -6.78 -13.48 4.43
C THR A 57 -5.89 -13.63 3.20
N VAL A 58 -6.20 -14.62 2.37
CA VAL A 58 -5.41 -14.94 1.17
C VAL A 58 -5.23 -13.73 0.23
N GLU A 59 -6.16 -12.78 0.20
CA GLU A 59 -6.05 -11.54 -0.57
C GLU A 59 -4.88 -10.63 -0.16
N PHE A 60 -4.29 -10.82 1.03
CA PHE A 60 -3.09 -10.10 1.45
C PHE A 60 -1.80 -10.70 0.90
N LEU A 61 -1.84 -11.88 0.29
CA LEU A 61 -0.72 -12.39 -0.48
C LEU A 61 -0.70 -11.70 -1.83
N GLN A 62 0.32 -10.86 -2.02
CA GLN A 62 0.53 -10.06 -3.22
C GLN A 62 1.98 -10.17 -3.63
N THR A 63 2.29 -9.81 -4.87
CA THR A 63 3.69 -9.74 -5.33
C THR A 63 4.48 -8.82 -4.38
N PRO A 64 5.62 -9.28 -3.84
CA PRO A 64 6.42 -8.44 -2.96
C PRO A 64 6.98 -7.24 -3.74
N TYR A 65 6.64 -6.03 -3.31
CA TYR A 65 7.05 -4.79 -3.98
C TYR A 65 8.58 -4.57 -3.96
N TRP A 66 9.26 -5.13 -2.97
CA TRP A 66 10.70 -4.97 -2.75
C TRP A 66 11.58 -5.87 -3.63
N LEU A 67 11.01 -6.67 -4.55
CA LEU A 67 11.80 -7.56 -5.43
C LEU A 67 12.79 -6.79 -6.32
N ASP A 68 12.44 -5.58 -6.74
CA ASP A 68 13.32 -4.65 -7.47
C ASP A 68 14.12 -3.74 -6.52
N GLY A 69 13.89 -3.84 -5.21
CA GLY A 69 14.57 -3.02 -4.22
C GLY A 69 14.11 -1.56 -4.17
N GLY A 70 13.01 -1.23 -4.86
CA GLY A 70 12.34 0.06 -4.81
C GLY A 70 11.54 0.26 -3.50
N PHE A 71 11.24 1.53 -3.22
CA PHE A 71 10.33 1.91 -2.14
C PHE A 71 8.89 1.94 -2.65
N ILE A 72 7.93 1.59 -1.79
CA ILE A 72 6.53 1.39 -2.18
C ILE A 72 5.86 2.68 -2.72
N ASP A 73 6.30 3.85 -2.27
CA ASP A 73 5.86 5.17 -2.73
C ASP A 73 6.32 5.48 -4.17
N GLN A 74 7.43 4.86 -4.59
CA GLN A 74 7.98 5.02 -5.94
C GLN A 74 7.38 4.01 -6.93
N VAL A 75 6.75 2.95 -6.44
CA VAL A 75 6.18 1.91 -7.31
C VAL A 75 5.02 2.46 -8.13
N THR A 76 5.14 2.37 -9.45
CA THR A 76 4.04 2.57 -10.40
C THR A 76 3.53 1.23 -10.91
N SER A 77 2.26 1.15 -11.30
CA SER A 77 1.72 -0.08 -11.90
C SER A 77 2.48 -0.51 -13.16
N ALA A 78 3.03 0.45 -13.92
CA ALA A 78 3.76 0.19 -15.15
C ALA A 78 5.13 -0.46 -14.89
N GLU A 79 5.87 0.05 -13.92
CA GLU A 79 7.17 -0.52 -13.52
C GLU A 79 7.00 -1.84 -12.76
N PHE A 80 5.89 -1.99 -12.04
CA PHE A 80 5.64 -3.19 -11.25
C PHE A 80 5.06 -4.36 -12.08
N ALA A 81 4.39 -4.06 -13.20
CA ALA A 81 3.82 -5.06 -14.10
C ALA A 81 4.80 -6.17 -14.56
N PRO A 82 6.03 -5.88 -15.03
CA PRO A 82 6.97 -6.92 -15.42
C PRO A 82 7.36 -7.84 -14.25
N ILE A 83 7.60 -7.27 -13.07
CA ILE A 83 7.96 -8.00 -11.84
C ILE A 83 6.79 -8.89 -11.42
N HIS A 84 5.56 -8.34 -11.43
CA HIS A 84 4.35 -9.11 -11.16
C HIS A 84 4.20 -10.27 -12.13
N THR A 85 4.39 -10.03 -13.43
CA THR A 85 4.28 -11.07 -14.47
C THR A 85 5.27 -12.21 -14.23
N GLU A 86 6.54 -11.89 -13.98
CA GLU A 86 7.57 -12.90 -13.69
C GLU A 86 7.24 -13.68 -12.41
N PHE A 87 6.88 -12.98 -11.35
CA PHE A 87 6.49 -13.61 -10.08
C PHE A 87 5.30 -14.58 -10.26
N MET A 88 4.30 -14.19 -11.03
CA MET A 88 3.11 -15.01 -11.31
C MET A 88 3.46 -16.28 -12.10
N GLU A 89 4.44 -16.24 -12.99
CA GLU A 89 4.93 -17.45 -13.68
C GLU A 89 5.54 -18.46 -12.70
N HIS A 90 6.29 -17.98 -11.70
CA HIS A 90 6.82 -18.84 -10.65
C HIS A 90 5.71 -19.41 -9.76
N ILE A 91 4.73 -18.61 -9.34
CA ILE A 91 3.59 -19.09 -8.54
C ILE A 91 2.83 -20.18 -9.30
N ARG A 92 2.47 -19.95 -10.57
CA ARG A 92 1.75 -20.94 -11.39
C ARG A 92 2.53 -22.25 -11.56
N ARG A 93 3.86 -22.17 -11.66
CA ARG A 93 4.73 -23.35 -11.76
C ARG A 93 4.69 -24.16 -10.47
N GLU A 94 4.83 -23.51 -9.32
CA GLU A 94 4.77 -24.16 -8.01
C GLU A 94 3.39 -24.76 -7.73
N GLU A 95 2.31 -24.06 -8.08
CA GLU A 95 0.95 -24.57 -7.96
C GLU A 95 0.72 -25.85 -8.78
N LYS A 96 1.24 -25.93 -10.00
CA LYS A 96 1.16 -27.15 -10.83
C LYS A 96 1.89 -28.33 -10.18
N LEU A 97 3.00 -28.09 -9.50
CA LEU A 97 3.73 -29.12 -8.76
C LEU A 97 2.98 -29.55 -7.49
N GLN A 98 2.19 -28.65 -6.90
CA GLN A 98 1.44 -28.89 -5.66
C GLN A 98 -0.02 -29.33 -5.85
N GLN A 99 -0.59 -29.18 -7.05
CA GLN A 99 -2.00 -29.45 -7.40
C GLN A 99 -2.50 -30.86 -7.02
N CYS A 100 -1.60 -31.79 -6.68
CA CYS A 100 -1.94 -33.08 -6.09
C CYS A 100 -2.52 -33.02 -4.65
N ARG A 101 -2.51 -31.87 -3.97
CA ARG A 101 -2.88 -31.78 -2.53
C ARG A 101 -4.27 -31.20 -2.23
N TYR A 102 -4.79 -30.28 -3.04
CA TYR A 102 -6.07 -29.57 -2.75
C TYR A 102 -6.85 -29.22 -4.03
N PRO A 103 -7.55 -30.19 -4.65
CA PRO A 103 -8.18 -30.01 -5.96
C PRO A 103 -9.38 -29.03 -5.97
N ASP A 104 -10.05 -28.83 -4.84
CA ASP A 104 -11.28 -28.02 -4.75
C ASP A 104 -11.03 -26.56 -4.32
N THR A 105 -9.76 -26.15 -4.15
CA THR A 105 -9.41 -24.79 -3.72
C THR A 105 -9.03 -23.92 -4.92
N GLU A 106 -9.53 -22.69 -4.96
CA GLU A 106 -9.08 -21.73 -5.98
C GLU A 106 -7.55 -21.52 -5.87
N PRO A 107 -6.79 -21.62 -6.99
CA PRO A 107 -5.36 -21.34 -6.97
C PRO A 107 -5.05 -19.91 -6.50
N LEU A 108 -3.96 -19.74 -5.74
CA LEU A 108 -3.47 -18.43 -5.33
C LEU A 108 -3.19 -17.54 -6.54
N SER A 109 -2.66 -18.09 -7.63
CA SER A 109 -2.44 -17.33 -8.87
C SER A 109 -3.73 -16.74 -9.45
N SER A 110 -4.86 -17.43 -9.32
CA SER A 110 -6.16 -16.89 -9.77
C SER A 110 -6.56 -15.67 -8.92
N ILE A 111 -6.42 -15.78 -7.60
CA ILE A 111 -6.76 -14.71 -6.64
C ILE A 111 -5.86 -13.48 -6.87
N MET A 112 -4.54 -13.70 -6.98
CA MET A 112 -3.57 -12.63 -7.22
C MET A 112 -3.79 -11.95 -8.57
N GLU A 113 -4.09 -12.70 -9.64
CA GLU A 113 -4.37 -12.13 -10.97
C GLU A 113 -5.64 -11.28 -10.98
N GLN A 114 -6.71 -11.74 -10.32
CA GLN A 114 -7.95 -10.96 -10.17
C GLN A 114 -7.69 -9.68 -9.36
N SER A 115 -6.88 -9.77 -8.31
CA SER A 115 -6.51 -8.60 -7.49
C SER A 115 -5.67 -7.59 -8.28
N TRP A 116 -4.77 -8.09 -9.13
CA TRP A 116 -3.98 -7.29 -10.06
C TRP A 116 -4.87 -6.59 -11.09
N ALA A 117 -5.70 -7.34 -11.80
CA ALA A 117 -6.58 -6.85 -12.86
C ALA A 117 -7.60 -5.81 -12.35
N SER A 118 -8.11 -6.00 -11.13
CA SER A 118 -9.00 -5.03 -10.48
C SER A 118 -8.25 -3.85 -9.86
N GLY A 119 -6.93 -3.92 -9.69
CA GLY A 119 -6.15 -2.91 -8.97
C GLY A 119 -6.38 -2.92 -7.45
N THR A 120 -6.99 -3.96 -6.89
CA THR A 120 -7.21 -4.10 -5.43
C THR A 120 -5.94 -4.50 -4.68
N PHE A 121 -4.90 -4.96 -5.39
CA PHE A 121 -3.59 -5.29 -4.80
C PHE A 121 -2.93 -4.09 -4.08
N TRP A 122 -3.31 -2.86 -4.45
CA TRP A 122 -2.88 -1.65 -3.74
C TRP A 122 -3.38 -1.59 -2.29
N VAL A 123 -4.49 -2.25 -1.96
CA VAL A 123 -5.09 -2.19 -0.62
C VAL A 123 -4.22 -2.91 0.41
N PRO A 124 -3.81 -4.20 0.23
CA PRO A 124 -2.85 -4.84 1.11
C PRO A 124 -1.51 -4.11 1.19
N LEU A 125 -1.01 -3.58 0.07
CA LEU A 125 0.24 -2.82 0.00
C LEU A 125 0.17 -1.53 0.85
N ALA A 126 -0.90 -0.75 0.71
CA ALA A 126 -1.13 0.44 1.52
C ALA A 126 -1.22 0.12 3.01
N LEU A 127 -1.95 -0.93 3.38
CA LEU A 127 -2.15 -1.31 4.78
C LEU A 127 -0.87 -1.77 5.48
N ARG A 128 0.13 -2.25 4.73
CA ARG A 128 1.42 -2.67 5.27
C ARG A 128 2.40 -1.52 5.45
N ASP A 129 2.25 -0.43 4.72
CA ASP A 129 3.13 0.72 4.81
C ASP A 129 2.39 1.96 5.35
N PRO A 130 2.52 2.29 6.66
CA PRO A 130 1.85 3.44 7.23
C PRO A 130 2.39 4.79 6.71
N VAL A 131 3.61 4.83 6.19
CA VAL A 131 4.24 6.04 5.66
C VAL A 131 3.62 6.37 4.31
N SER A 132 3.56 5.39 3.41
CA SER A 132 3.04 5.55 2.05
C SER A 132 1.53 5.33 1.95
N PHE A 133 0.86 4.88 3.02
CA PHE A 133 -0.58 4.60 3.05
C PHE A 133 -1.41 5.75 2.46
N THR A 134 -1.12 6.98 2.86
CA THR A 134 -1.93 8.13 2.45
C THR A 134 -1.81 8.41 0.96
N ASP A 135 -0.60 8.32 0.41
CA ASP A 135 -0.34 8.58 -0.99
C ASP A 135 -0.92 7.48 -1.88
N ILE A 136 -0.75 6.22 -1.48
CA ILE A 136 -1.36 5.07 -2.17
C ILE A 136 -2.89 5.17 -2.12
N PHE A 137 -3.46 5.53 -0.97
CA PHE A 137 -4.90 5.66 -0.82
C PHE A 137 -5.51 6.72 -1.76
N TYR A 138 -4.93 7.92 -1.81
CA TYR A 138 -5.46 8.99 -2.65
C TYR A 138 -5.18 8.74 -4.14
N HIS A 139 -3.92 8.45 -4.50
CA HIS A 139 -3.49 8.49 -5.90
C HIS A 139 -3.61 7.15 -6.62
N ARG A 140 -3.70 6.02 -5.90
CA ARG A 140 -3.87 4.69 -6.50
C ARG A 140 -5.28 4.15 -6.27
N ILE A 141 -5.77 4.18 -5.02
CA ILE A 141 -7.04 3.54 -4.67
C ILE A 141 -8.23 4.44 -5.06
N LEU A 142 -8.32 5.66 -4.54
CA LEU A 142 -9.46 6.54 -4.83
C LEU A 142 -9.53 6.94 -6.30
N LYS A 143 -8.39 7.24 -6.91
CA LYS A 143 -8.31 7.50 -8.35
C LYS A 143 -8.74 6.30 -9.20
N GLY A 144 -8.22 5.11 -8.87
CA GLY A 144 -8.44 3.90 -9.68
C GLY A 144 -9.84 3.29 -9.54
N HIS A 145 -10.42 3.33 -8.33
CA HIS A 145 -11.67 2.63 -8.03
C HIS A 145 -12.89 3.55 -7.90
N PHE A 146 -12.67 4.84 -7.62
CA PHE A 146 -13.74 5.79 -7.32
C PHE A 146 -13.67 7.05 -8.20
N GLU A 147 -12.79 7.06 -9.21
CA GLU A 147 -12.69 8.12 -10.23
C GLU A 147 -12.54 9.55 -9.65
N PHE A 148 -11.91 9.69 -8.48
CA PHE A 148 -11.66 11.02 -7.90
C PHE A 148 -10.70 11.83 -8.80
N PRO A 149 -11.08 13.04 -9.25
CA PRO A 149 -10.22 13.89 -10.05
C PRO A 149 -8.98 14.35 -9.26
N ASP A 150 -7.82 14.44 -9.93
CA ASP A 150 -6.60 14.97 -9.31
C ASP A 150 -6.83 16.39 -8.76
N GLU A 151 -7.63 17.20 -9.46
CA GLU A 151 -8.01 18.54 -9.01
C GLU A 151 -8.71 18.53 -7.64
N GLU A 152 -9.58 17.55 -7.37
CA GLU A 152 -10.28 17.42 -6.09
C GLU A 152 -9.34 16.94 -4.97
N LEU A 153 -8.31 16.17 -5.31
CA LEU A 153 -7.30 15.68 -4.39
C LEU A 153 -6.19 16.71 -4.13
N ASP A 154 -5.89 17.59 -5.08
CA ASP A 154 -4.77 18.52 -4.99
C ASP A 154 -5.18 19.89 -4.45
N ASN A 155 -6.43 20.31 -4.67
CA ASN A 155 -6.91 21.63 -4.23
C ASN A 155 -7.18 21.73 -2.71
N GLY A 156 -7.05 20.61 -1.98
CA GLY A 156 -7.27 20.54 -0.54
C GLY A 156 -8.71 20.83 -0.07
N ALA A 157 -9.67 20.95 -0.99
CA ALA A 157 -11.07 21.18 -0.68
C ALA A 157 -11.67 20.00 0.10
N TYR A 158 -11.31 18.77 -0.25
CA TYR A 158 -11.74 17.59 0.50
C TYR A 158 -11.23 17.60 1.95
N PHE A 159 -10.00 18.08 2.21
CA PHE A 159 -9.51 18.23 3.58
C PHE A 159 -10.38 19.21 4.37
N ARG A 160 -10.78 20.33 3.75
CA ARG A 160 -11.69 21.28 4.39
C ARG A 160 -13.05 20.65 4.66
N PHE A 161 -13.60 19.88 3.72
CA PHE A 161 -14.85 19.15 3.93
C PHE A 161 -14.73 18.13 5.08
N CYS A 162 -13.78 17.20 5.00
CA CYS A 162 -13.54 16.16 6.01
C CYS A 162 -13.19 16.74 7.39
N SER A 163 -12.50 17.88 7.45
CA SER A 163 -12.15 18.54 8.71
C SER A 163 -13.38 18.93 9.54
N ARG A 164 -14.48 19.30 8.88
CA ARG A 164 -15.75 19.67 9.53
C ARG A 164 -16.40 18.46 10.20
N LEU A 165 -16.22 17.28 9.63
CA LEU A 165 -16.70 16.01 10.20
C LEU A 165 -15.87 15.59 11.41
N TYR A 166 -14.58 15.97 11.45
CA TYR A 166 -13.68 15.59 12.54
C TYR A 166 -13.84 16.47 13.79
N ARG A 167 -13.93 17.80 13.64
CA ARG A 167 -14.13 18.72 14.77
C ARG A 167 -14.81 20.01 14.34
N ARG A 168 -15.73 20.50 15.18
CA ARG A 168 -16.31 21.85 15.03
C ARG A 168 -15.20 22.90 14.99
N ASN A 169 -15.30 23.87 14.07
CA ASN A 169 -14.33 24.94 13.85
C ASN A 169 -12.91 24.48 13.45
N LEU A 170 -12.74 23.24 12.97
CA LEU A 170 -11.44 22.82 12.43
C LEU A 170 -10.98 23.64 11.21
N PRO A 171 -11.86 24.09 10.29
CA PRO A 171 -11.43 24.96 9.18
C PRO A 171 -10.71 26.23 9.63
N SER A 172 -11.18 26.91 10.69
CA SER A 172 -10.49 28.11 11.19
C SER A 172 -9.15 27.79 11.86
N ILE A 173 -9.01 26.60 12.46
CA ILE A 173 -7.73 26.11 12.96
C ILE A 173 -6.77 25.87 11.79
N ILE A 174 -7.25 25.28 10.69
CA ILE A 174 -6.46 25.06 9.47
C ILE A 174 -5.99 26.41 8.91
N ASP A 175 -6.90 27.37 8.72
CA ASP A 175 -6.56 28.71 8.20
C ASP A 175 -5.50 29.38 9.08
N ARG A 176 -5.69 29.37 10.40
CA ARG A 176 -4.69 29.90 11.36
C ARG A 176 -3.34 29.20 11.24
N LYS A 177 -3.32 27.87 11.05
CA LYS A 177 -2.07 27.11 10.90
C LYS A 177 -1.37 27.37 9.57
N LEU A 178 -2.11 27.62 8.50
CA LEU A 178 -1.56 28.04 7.22
C LEU A 178 -0.92 29.44 7.34
N ASP A 179 -1.57 30.36 8.04
CA ASP A 179 -1.02 31.69 8.34
C ASP A 179 0.22 31.62 9.24
N ASP A 180 0.19 30.78 10.28
CA ASP A 180 1.35 30.51 11.14
C ASP A 180 2.53 29.98 10.33
N ARG A 181 2.30 29.04 9.40
CA ARG A 181 3.33 28.50 8.52
C ARG A 181 3.90 29.58 7.60
N LYS A 182 3.05 30.43 7.00
CA LYS A 182 3.50 31.52 6.14
C LYS A 182 4.43 32.47 6.89
N ARG A 183 4.01 32.93 8.07
CA ARG A 183 4.84 33.79 8.95
C ARG A 183 6.13 33.11 9.39
N TYR A 184 6.09 31.81 9.68
CA TYR A 184 7.28 31.04 10.03
C TYR A 184 8.28 31.00 8.87
N MET A 185 7.81 30.73 7.64
CA MET A 185 8.67 30.68 6.47
C MET A 185 9.30 32.05 6.16
N GLU A 186 8.54 33.14 6.26
CA GLU A 186 9.06 34.51 6.12
C GLU A 186 10.19 34.77 7.12
N ARG A 187 9.98 34.48 8.41
CA ARG A 187 11.00 34.63 9.46
C ARG A 187 12.21 33.73 9.25
N LEU A 188 11.99 32.52 8.73
CA LEU A 188 13.07 31.59 8.44
C LEU A 188 13.95 32.15 7.31
N THR A 189 13.34 32.68 6.25
CA THR A 189 14.07 33.33 5.16
C THR A 189 14.86 34.53 5.66
N GLU A 190 14.28 35.38 6.52
CA GLU A 190 14.99 36.51 7.13
C GLU A 190 16.17 36.05 8.00
N ALA A 191 15.99 35.05 8.86
CA ALA A 191 17.03 34.59 9.78
C ALA A 191 18.25 33.96 9.08
N PHE A 192 18.07 33.41 7.88
CA PHE A 192 19.14 32.80 7.08
C PHE A 192 19.62 33.70 5.93
N ALA A 193 19.11 34.92 5.79
CA ALA A 193 19.57 35.88 4.79
C ALA A 193 21.01 36.36 5.06
N ASP A 194 21.41 36.47 6.33
CA ASP A 194 22.75 36.94 6.74
C ASP A 194 23.84 35.86 6.68
N ALA A 195 23.49 34.58 6.52
CA ALA A 195 24.47 33.48 6.46
C ALA A 195 25.03 33.23 5.04
N ALA A 196 24.54 33.98 4.04
CA ALA A 196 24.93 33.86 2.63
C ALA A 196 25.71 35.09 2.09
N ALA A 197 26.05 36.05 2.96
CA ALA A 197 26.94 37.19 2.67
C ALA A 197 28.33 36.95 3.25
#